data_AF-A0A957YYF3-F1
#
_entry.id   AF-A0A957YYF3-F1
#
_cell.length_a   1.000
_cell.length_b   1.000
_cell.length_c   1.000
_cell.angle_alpha   90.00
_cell.angle_beta   90.00
_cell.angle_gamma   90.00
#
_symmetry.space_group_name_H-M   'P 1'
#
loop_
_entity.id
_entity.type
_entity.pdbx_description
1 polymer ?
#
loop_
_entity_poly.entity_id
_entity_poly.type
_entity_poly.pdbx_seq_one_letter_code
_entity_poly.pdbx_strand_id
1 'polypeptide(L)' 'GLSAVLDEAQPGQRILVVSYGSGAGSDAFDLLVDEKLVDARNRAPLTRDYIRRRVEIDYAQYVRLRRKLASH' A
#
# COMPACT_ATOMS: atom_id res chain seq x y z
N GLY A 1 -2.79 3.22 -2.50
CA GLY A 1 -1.96 2.67 -3.59
C GLY A 1 -2.70 1.54 -4.28
N LEU A 2 -2.03 0.78 -5.16
CA LEU A 2 -2.67 -0.27 -5.97
C LEU A 2 -3.52 -1.27 -5.16
N SER A 3 -3.06 -1.72 -3.99
CA SER A 3 -3.80 -2.68 -3.16
C SER A 3 -5.19 -2.17 -2.75
N ALA A 4 -5.29 -0.90 -2.34
CA ALA A 4 -6.58 -0.30 -1.97
C ALA A 4 -7.53 -0.15 -3.16
N VAL A 5 -7.00 -0.01 -4.39
CA VAL A 5 -7.82 -0.01 -5.60
C VAL A 5 -8.36 -1.43 -5.85
N LEU A 6 -7.52 -2.46 -5.71
CA LEU A 6 -7.93 -3.87 -5.87
C LEU A 6 -8.96 -4.32 -4.81
N ASP A 7 -8.95 -3.73 -3.62
CA ASP A 7 -9.95 -3.96 -2.57
C ASP A 7 -11.37 -3.52 -2.97
N GLU A 8 -11.52 -2.67 -4.00
CA GLU A 8 -12.82 -2.10 -4.41
C GLU A 8 -13.14 -2.36 -5.90
N ALA A 9 -12.14 -2.68 -6.72
CA ALA A 9 -12.25 -2.85 -8.16
C ALA A 9 -13.27 -3.92 -8.60
N GLN A 10 -13.83 -3.79 -9.80
CA GLN A 10 -14.79 -4.74 -10.35
C GLN A 10 -14.22 -5.42 -11.60
N PRO A 11 -14.60 -6.66 -11.90
CA PRO A 11 -14.19 -7.35 -13.12
C PRO A 11 -14.44 -6.51 -14.38
N GLY A 12 -13.50 -6.53 -15.31
CA GLY A 12 -13.53 -5.75 -16.56
C GLY A 12 -13.03 -4.31 -16.45
N GLN A 13 -12.80 -3.79 -15.23
CA GLN A 13 -12.15 -2.48 -15.07
C GLN A 13 -10.67 -2.53 -15.48
N ARG A 14 -10.15 -1.40 -15.97
CA ARG A 14 -8.71 -1.22 -16.24
C ARG A 14 -8.09 -0.29 -15.21
N ILE A 15 -6.88 -0.65 -14.75
CA ILE A 15 -6.12 0.09 -13.73
C ILE A 15 -4.75 0.43 -14.31
N LEU A 16 -4.43 1.72 -14.39
CA LEU A 16 -3.09 2.20 -14.67
C LEU A 16 -2.35 2.44 -13.35
N VAL A 17 -1.17 1.85 -13.19
CA VAL A 17 -0.25 2.18 -12.09
C VAL A 17 1.08 2.66 -12.67
N VAL A 18 1.62 3.73 -12.09
CA VAL A 18 2.88 4.32 -12.51
C VAL A 18 3.73 4.58 -11.28
N SER A 19 4.94 4.00 -11.25
CA SER A 19 5.90 4.19 -10.16
C SER A 19 6.78 5.42 -10.40
N TYR A 20 7.45 5.90 -9.36
CA TYR A 20 8.48 6.93 -9.49
C TYR A 20 9.66 6.60 -8.58
N GLY A 21 10.87 6.67 -9.14
CA GLY A 21 12.14 6.56 -8.42
C GLY A 21 13.02 7.79 -8.66
N SER A 22 13.57 8.36 -7.58
CA SER A 22 14.50 9.50 -7.66
C SER A 22 15.81 9.14 -8.37
N GLY A 23 16.42 10.11 -9.08
CA GLY A 23 17.61 9.91 -9.93
C GLY A 23 17.21 10.10 -11.39
N ALA A 24 16.56 9.08 -11.94
CA ALA A 24 15.35 9.22 -12.77
C ALA A 24 14.85 7.82 -13.17
N GLY A 25 13.59 7.51 -12.90
CA GLY A 25 12.99 6.26 -13.34
C GLY A 25 11.50 6.15 -13.03
N SER A 26 10.79 5.41 -13.87
CA SER A 26 9.37 5.09 -13.71
C SER A 26 9.04 3.82 -14.47
N ASP A 27 8.19 2.99 -13.88
CA ASP A 27 7.58 1.83 -14.52
C ASP A 27 6.07 2.04 -14.59
N ALA A 28 5.46 1.70 -15.73
CA ALA A 28 4.03 1.80 -15.94
C ALA A 28 3.43 0.43 -16.26
N PHE A 29 2.30 0.11 -15.64
CA PHE A 29 1.54 -1.12 -15.89
C PHE A 29 0.06 -0.80 -16.12
N ASP A 30 -0.53 -1.44 -17.11
CA ASP A 30 -1.97 -1.44 -17.38
C ASP A 30 -2.53 -2.83 -17.06
N LEU A 31 -3.40 -2.89 -16.06
CA LEU A 31 -3.96 -4.12 -15.52
C LEU A 31 -5.45 -4.21 -15.85
N LEU A 32 -5.88 -5.33 -16.42
CA LEU A 32 -7.29 -5.68 -16.56
C LEU A 32 -7.74 -6.53 -15.37
N VAL A 33 -8.83 -6.15 -14.72
CA VAL A 33 -9.36 -6.86 -13.56
C VAL A 33 -10.12 -8.11 -13.98
N ASP A 34 -9.66 -9.27 -13.50
CA ASP A 34 -10.28 -10.59 -13.70
C ASP A 34 -11.43 -10.83 -12.70
N GLU A 35 -12.38 -11.68 -13.07
CA GLU A 35 -13.49 -12.15 -12.24
C GLU A 35 -13.01 -12.79 -10.93
N LYS A 36 -11.88 -13.50 -10.95
CA LYS A 36 -11.29 -14.17 -9.78
C LYS A 36 -10.89 -13.21 -8.66
N LEU A 37 -10.80 -11.89 -8.93
CA LEU A 37 -10.47 -10.91 -7.90
C LEU A 37 -11.51 -10.90 -6.77
N VAL A 38 -12.80 -11.07 -7.10
CA VAL A 38 -13.90 -11.01 -6.12
C VAL A 38 -13.72 -12.09 -5.05
N ASP A 39 -13.38 -13.31 -5.47
CA ASP A 39 -13.12 -14.44 -4.58
C ASP A 39 -11.78 -14.31 -3.84
N ALA A 40 -10.79 -13.67 -4.45
CA ALA A 40 -9.47 -13.48 -3.86
C ALA A 40 -9.46 -12.41 -2.76
N ARG A 41 -10.22 -11.32 -2.96
CA ARG A 41 -10.23 -10.14 -2.08
C ARG A 41 -10.45 -10.47 -0.62
N ASN A 42 -11.43 -11.32 -0.32
CA ASN A 42 -11.85 -11.58 1.06
C ASN A 42 -11.03 -12.68 1.75
N ARG A 43 -9.95 -13.18 1.13
CA ARG A 43 -9.05 -14.16 1.74
C ARG A 43 -8.01 -13.53 2.68
N ALA A 44 -7.96 -12.20 2.75
CA ALA A 44 -7.08 -11.44 3.64
C ALA A 44 -7.79 -10.16 4.13
N PRO A 45 -7.32 -9.53 5.24
CA PRO A 45 -7.80 -8.20 5.64
C PRO A 45 -7.55 -7.16 4.55
N LEU A 46 -8.45 -6.18 4.44
CA LEU A 46 -8.33 -5.12 3.44
C LEU A 46 -7.21 -4.16 3.80
N THR A 47 -6.72 -3.40 2.82
CA THR A 47 -5.68 -2.39 3.01
C THR A 47 -6.07 -1.40 4.13
N ARG A 48 -7.34 -1.01 4.21
CA ARG A 48 -7.81 -0.08 5.26
C ARG A 48 -7.80 -0.70 6.66
N ASP A 49 -7.94 -2.01 6.80
CA ASP A 49 -7.90 -2.67 8.10
C ASP A 49 -6.51 -2.59 8.72
N TYR A 50 -5.46 -2.77 7.91
CA TYR A 50 -4.07 -2.56 8.34
C TYR A 50 -3.80 -1.13 8.79
N ILE A 51 -4.33 -0.13 8.06
CA ILE A 51 -4.16 1.29 8.41
C ILE A 51 -4.91 1.63 9.70
N ARG A 52 -6.11 1.07 9.90
CA ARG A 52 -6.92 1.29 11.11
C ARG A 52 -6.30 0.65 12.34
N ARG A 53 -5.60 -0.48 12.20
CA ARG A 53 -4.86 -1.16 13.27
C ARG A 53 -3.53 -0.46 13.61
N ARG A 54 -3.55 0.87 13.67
CA ARG A 54 -2.39 1.69 14.05
C ARG A 54 -2.29 1.85 15.56
N VAL A 55 -1.07 1.98 16.05
CA VAL A 55 -0.78 2.46 17.40
C VAL A 55 -0.10 3.82 17.25
N GLU A 56 -0.70 4.84 17.84
CA GLU A 56 -0.15 6.19 17.83
C GLU A 56 1.05 6.28 18.79
N ILE A 57 2.11 6.95 18.35
CA ILE A 57 3.34 7.15 19.12
C ILE A 57 3.75 8.61 19.04
N ASP A 58 4.40 9.09 20.10
CA ASP A 58 4.97 10.43 20.10
C ASP A 58 6.31 10.49 19.34
N TYR A 59 6.83 11.70 19.16
CA TYR A 59 8.08 11.92 18.44
C TYR A 59 9.30 11.30 19.15
N ALA A 60 9.36 11.34 20.48
CA ALA A 60 10.46 10.77 21.26
C ALA A 60 10.51 9.24 21.12
N GLN A 61 9.35 8.59 21.18
CA GLN A 61 9.18 7.17 20.90
C GLN A 61 9.59 6.84 19.46
N TYR A 62 9.16 7.65 18.47
CA TYR A 62 9.55 7.47 17.07
C TYR A 62 11.08 7.54 16.87
N VAL A 63 11.75 8.58 17.38
CA VAL A 63 13.20 8.73 17.18
C VAL A 63 13.98 7.62 17.90
N ARG A 64 13.50 7.14 19.05
CA ARG A 64 14.07 5.98 19.74
C ARG A 64 13.92 4.70 18.91
N LEU A 65 12.71 4.40 18.44
CA LEU A 65 12.43 3.20 17.62
C LEU A 65 13.18 3.20 16.29
N ARG A 66 13.34 4.38 15.67
CA ARG A 66 14.08 4.55 14.42
C ARG A 66 15.60 4.73 14.60
N ARG A 67 16.10 4.65 15.84
CA ARG A 67 17.54 4.80 16.17
C ARG A 67 18.13 6.11 15.65
N LYS A 68 17.40 7.22 15.82
CA LYS A 68 17.82 8.56 15.41
C LYS A 68 18.48 9.37 16.53
N LEU A 69 18.58 8.80 17.73
CA LEU A 69 19.27 9.42 18.85
C LEU A 69 20.78 9.26 18.67
N ALA A 70 21.53 10.36 18.82
CA ALA A 70 22.98 10.29 18.88
C ALA A 70 23.38 9.58 20.18
N SER A 71 24.07 8.46 20.05
CA SER A 71 24.77 7.80 21.15
C SER A 71 26.24 8.15 21.02
N HIS A 72 26.75 8.96 21.95
CA HIS A 72 28.18 9.16 22.15
C HIS A 72 28.77 7.98 22.91
#